data_AF-A0A257JGR5-F1
#
_entry.id   AF-A0A257JGR5-F1
#
_cell.length_a   1.000
_cell.length_b   1.000
_cell.length_c   1.000
_cell.angle_alpha   90.00
_cell.angle_beta   90.00
_cell.angle_gamma   90.00
#
_symmetry.space_group_name_H-M   'P 1'
#
loop_
_entity.id
_entity.type
_entity.pdbx_description
1 polymer ?
#
loop_
_entity_poly.entity_id
_entity_poly.type
_entity_poly.pdbx_seq_one_letter_code
_entity_poly.pdbx_strand_id
1 'polypeptide(L)'
;MRGQPDEATLLARVAQLDDAGRAQAPIFLPYLNGERTPHNNPQAQGVFFGLHSGHGAADLGWAVIEGVAFGLADGWRALGAAPGSVPALSLVGGGARSPLWAQLLADVLDMPLHTHPGGEAGGALGAARLGWLAHLGEQGVDEVQAEALVCTAPPVARRFEPRPAEQPALAARQQRFAALYRALQPLMGVLPVPAAAARADHLG
;
A
#
# COMPACT_ATOMS: atom_id res chain seq x y z
N MET A 1 24.64 -1.31 -14.13
CA MET A 1 23.63 -1.27 -13.04
C MET A 1 22.66 -2.43 -13.24
N ARG A 2 22.88 -3.58 -12.60
CA ARG A 2 21.87 -4.65 -12.62
C ARG A 2 20.95 -4.42 -11.43
N GLY A 3 19.65 -4.27 -11.71
CA GLY A 3 18.61 -4.33 -10.69
C GLY A 3 18.68 -5.65 -9.92
N GLN A 4 18.02 -5.71 -8.77
CA GLN A 4 17.96 -6.93 -7.97
C GLN A 4 17.33 -8.08 -8.78
N PRO A 5 17.73 -9.33 -8.54
CA PRO A 5 17.28 -10.48 -9.33
C PRO A 5 15.78 -10.74 -9.19
N ASP A 6 15.20 -10.43 -8.03
CA ASP A 6 13.77 -10.55 -7.75
C ASP A 6 13.33 -9.60 -6.62
N GLU A 7 12.01 -9.48 -6.47
CA GLU A 7 11.35 -8.69 -5.42
C GLU A 7 11.76 -9.14 -4.02
N ALA A 8 11.84 -10.45 -3.79
CA ALA A 8 12.14 -11.01 -2.46
C ALA A 8 13.52 -10.58 -1.96
N THR A 9 14.51 -10.57 -2.85
CA THR A 9 15.88 -10.11 -2.57
C THR A 9 15.91 -8.62 -2.23
N LEU A 10 15.12 -7.81 -2.93
CA LEU A 10 15.01 -6.38 -2.61
C LEU A 10 14.38 -6.17 -1.24
N LEU A 11 13.25 -6.83 -0.95
CA LEU A 11 12.55 -6.73 0.33
C LEU A 11 13.42 -7.18 1.51
N ALA A 12 14.22 -8.23 1.32
CA ALA A 12 15.17 -8.69 2.34
C ALA A 12 16.23 -7.62 2.66
N ARG A 13 16.73 -6.88 1.66
CA ARG A 13 17.68 -5.77 1.86
C ARG A 13 17.01 -4.56 2.50
N VAL A 14 15.78 -4.24 2.10
CA VAL A 14 15.00 -3.16 2.73
C VAL A 14 14.82 -3.45 4.22
N ALA A 15 14.50 -4.70 4.58
CA ALA A 15 14.34 -5.11 5.98
C ALA A 15 15.64 -5.02 6.81
N GLN A 16 16.81 -4.86 6.17
CA GLN A 16 18.08 -4.66 6.85
C GLN A 16 18.42 -3.18 7.09
N LEU A 17 17.62 -2.24 6.57
CA LEU A 17 17.85 -0.82 6.83
C LEU A 17 17.59 -0.49 8.30
N ASP A 18 18.58 0.13 8.93
CA ASP A 18 18.44 0.69 10.26
C ASP A 18 17.57 1.96 10.25
N ASP A 19 17.29 2.51 11.44
CA ASP A 19 16.44 3.69 11.57
C ASP A 19 17.06 4.91 10.87
N ALA A 20 18.39 5.02 10.88
CA ALA A 20 19.10 6.11 10.23
C ALA A 20 18.98 6.04 8.69
N GLY A 21 19.10 4.85 8.10
CA GLY A 21 18.90 4.62 6.68
C GLY A 21 17.46 4.89 6.26
N ARG A 22 16.49 4.39 7.02
CA ARG A 22 15.06 4.67 6.78
C ARG A 22 14.73 6.16 6.88
N ALA A 23 15.33 6.88 7.84
CA ALA A 23 15.15 8.31 8.00
C ALA A 23 15.77 9.14 6.86
N GLN A 24 16.83 8.64 6.22
CA GLN A 24 17.53 9.31 5.11
C GLN A 24 17.00 8.94 3.74
N ALA A 25 16.27 7.83 3.62
CA ALA A 25 15.70 7.37 2.36
C ALA A 25 14.92 8.48 1.63
N PRO A 26 14.95 8.49 0.29
CA PRO A 26 14.24 9.49 -0.51
C PRO A 26 12.72 9.43 -0.27
N ILE A 27 12.01 10.47 -0.67
CA ILE A 27 10.54 10.48 -0.63
C ILE A 27 10.02 10.00 -1.99
N PHE A 28 9.06 9.08 -1.98
CA PHE A 28 8.38 8.61 -3.18
C PHE A 28 6.91 9.04 -3.16
N LEU A 29 6.45 9.75 -4.20
CA LEU A 29 5.03 9.91 -4.49
C LEU A 29 4.57 8.72 -5.35
N PRO A 30 3.58 7.92 -4.93
CA PRO A 30 3.27 6.63 -5.57
C PRO A 30 2.31 6.70 -6.77
N TYR A 31 2.00 7.90 -7.26
CA TYR A 31 0.89 8.14 -8.20
C TYR A 31 1.25 7.79 -9.65
N LEU A 32 1.69 6.56 -9.92
CA LEU A 32 2.18 6.13 -11.23
C LEU A 32 1.12 6.16 -12.33
N ASN A 33 -0.16 6.03 -11.97
CA ASN A 33 -1.30 5.96 -12.89
C ASN A 33 -2.35 7.05 -12.59
N GLY A 34 -1.92 8.19 -12.04
CA GLY A 34 -2.83 9.15 -11.40
C GLY A 34 -3.25 8.70 -10.01
N GLU A 35 -4.11 9.48 -9.35
CA GLU A 35 -4.64 9.19 -8.03
C GLU A 35 -6.14 9.54 -7.94
N ARG A 36 -6.93 8.64 -7.37
CA ARG A 36 -8.35 8.86 -7.09
C ARG A 36 -8.54 9.45 -5.70
N THR A 37 -7.88 8.89 -4.69
CA THR A 37 -8.09 9.27 -3.29
C THR A 37 -6.74 9.43 -2.62
N PRO A 38 -6.46 10.54 -1.93
CA PRO A 38 -7.39 11.61 -1.55
C PRO A 38 -7.58 12.69 -2.64
N HIS A 39 -6.75 12.71 -3.68
CA HIS A 39 -6.56 13.92 -4.48
C HIS A 39 -7.52 14.10 -5.66
N ASN A 40 -8.15 13.02 -6.13
CA ASN A 40 -8.94 12.97 -7.36
C ASN A 40 -8.24 13.66 -8.55
N ASN A 41 -6.97 13.33 -8.74
CA ASN A 41 -6.09 13.90 -9.74
C ASN A 41 -5.61 12.81 -10.72
N PRO A 42 -6.25 12.67 -11.90
CA PRO A 42 -5.84 11.68 -12.90
C PRO A 42 -4.48 12.00 -13.54
N GLN A 43 -3.95 13.21 -13.35
CA GLN A 43 -2.66 13.65 -13.87
C GLN A 43 -1.53 13.53 -12.83
N ALA A 44 -1.82 13.01 -11.63
CA ALA A 44 -0.78 12.77 -10.63
C ALA A 44 0.27 11.79 -11.18
N GLN A 45 1.52 12.00 -10.76
CA GLN A 45 2.69 11.28 -11.27
C GLN A 45 3.52 10.69 -10.15
N GLY A 46 4.21 9.59 -10.46
CA GLY A 46 5.23 9.03 -9.59
C GLY A 46 6.46 9.93 -9.53
N VAL A 47 6.99 10.17 -8.33
CA VAL A 47 8.15 11.06 -8.13
C VAL A 47 9.08 10.48 -7.08
N PHE A 48 10.37 10.35 -7.39
CA PHE A 48 11.42 10.23 -6.38
C PHE A 48 12.02 11.61 -6.11
N PHE A 49 12.04 12.02 -4.85
CA PHE A 49 12.59 13.30 -4.41
C PHE A 49 13.69 13.11 -3.36
N GLY A 50 14.77 13.88 -3.50
CA GLY A 50 15.91 13.84 -2.56
C GLY A 50 16.95 12.77 -2.88
N LEU A 51 17.00 12.24 -4.11
CA LEU A 51 18.04 11.29 -4.51
C LEU A 51 19.44 11.92 -4.51
N HIS A 52 20.42 11.20 -3.98
CA HIS A 52 21.85 11.50 -4.11
C HIS A 52 22.64 10.20 -4.33
N SER A 53 23.93 10.31 -4.63
CA SER A 53 24.82 9.18 -4.98
C SER A 53 25.01 8.14 -3.87
N GLY A 54 24.60 8.44 -2.65
CA GLY A 54 24.67 7.51 -1.51
C GLY A 54 23.48 6.57 -1.42
N HIS A 55 22.39 6.82 -2.17
CA HIS A 55 21.22 5.95 -2.15
C HIS A 55 21.43 4.72 -3.04
N GLY A 56 21.17 3.55 -2.47
CA GLY A 56 21.14 2.27 -3.14
C GLY A 56 19.73 1.76 -3.38
N ALA A 57 19.66 0.55 -3.95
CA ALA A 57 18.37 -0.09 -4.27
C ALA A 57 17.47 -0.28 -3.03
N ALA A 58 18.05 -0.54 -1.85
CA ALA A 58 17.30 -0.71 -0.62
C ALA A 58 16.62 0.60 -0.19
N ASP A 59 17.30 1.75 -0.29
CA ASP A 59 16.74 3.05 0.07
C ASP A 59 15.57 3.43 -0.84
N LEU A 60 15.72 3.17 -2.15
CA LEU A 60 14.63 3.37 -3.12
C LEU A 60 13.47 2.41 -2.85
N GLY A 61 13.76 1.15 -2.51
CA GLY A 61 12.75 0.16 -2.13
C GLY A 61 11.96 0.61 -0.90
N TRP A 62 12.65 1.09 0.13
CA TRP A 62 12.03 1.65 1.33
C TRP A 62 11.18 2.87 1.00
N ALA A 63 11.70 3.80 0.18
CA ALA A 63 10.96 4.98 -0.23
C ALA A 63 9.64 4.62 -0.90
N VAL A 64 9.63 3.60 -1.77
CA VAL A 64 8.39 3.10 -2.39
C VAL A 64 7.43 2.55 -1.34
N ILE A 65 7.93 1.70 -0.45
CA ILE A 65 7.13 1.09 0.62
C ILE A 65 6.48 2.14 1.51
N GLU A 66 7.27 3.11 1.96
CA GLU A 66 6.83 4.20 2.81
C GLU A 66 5.89 5.17 2.10
N GLY A 67 6.19 5.54 0.86
CA GLY A 67 5.36 6.45 0.06
C GLY A 67 3.96 5.90 -0.18
N VAL A 68 3.83 4.60 -0.45
CA VAL A 68 2.52 3.94 -0.56
C VAL A 68 1.81 3.90 0.80
N ALA A 69 2.52 3.62 1.90
CA ALA A 69 1.93 3.67 3.24
C ALA A 69 1.38 5.07 3.57
N PHE A 70 2.09 6.14 3.22
CA PHE A 70 1.59 7.51 3.38
C PHE A 70 0.37 7.80 2.51
N GLY A 71 0.37 7.36 1.25
CA GLY A 71 -0.81 7.49 0.38
C GLY A 71 -2.04 6.78 0.96
N LEU A 72 -1.86 5.57 1.51
CA LEU A 72 -2.93 4.84 2.20
C LEU A 72 -3.41 5.57 3.47
N ALA A 73 -2.51 6.19 4.24
CA ALA A 73 -2.92 6.99 5.39
C ALA A 73 -3.69 8.24 5.01
N ASP A 74 -3.34 8.91 3.91
CA ASP A 74 -4.13 10.02 3.42
C ASP A 74 -5.51 9.56 2.94
N GLY A 75 -5.59 8.39 2.28
CA GLY A 75 -6.85 7.75 1.93
C GLY A 75 -7.70 7.38 3.14
N TRP A 76 -7.09 6.82 4.18
CA TRP A 76 -7.74 6.52 5.46
C TRP A 76 -8.32 7.77 6.12
N ARG A 77 -7.55 8.86 6.18
CA ARG A 77 -8.04 10.15 6.73
C ARG A 77 -9.19 10.72 5.91
N ALA A 78 -9.15 10.57 4.59
CA ALA A 78 -10.20 11.05 3.69
C ALA A 78 -11.55 10.33 3.91
N LEU A 79 -11.56 9.12 4.48
CA LEU A 79 -12.80 8.43 4.86
C LEU A 79 -13.53 9.11 6.03
N GLY A 80 -12.85 9.96 6.82
CA GLY A 80 -13.48 10.73 7.90
C GLY A 80 -14.02 9.87 9.04
N ALA A 81 -13.50 8.66 9.24
CA ALA A 81 -13.92 7.77 10.33
C ALA A 81 -13.65 8.41 11.70
N ALA A 82 -14.62 8.32 12.61
CA ALA A 82 -14.45 8.85 13.97
C ALA A 82 -13.33 8.07 14.71
N PRO A 83 -12.49 8.74 15.52
CA PRO A 83 -11.49 8.05 16.34
C PRO A 83 -12.12 6.93 17.17
N GLY A 84 -11.53 5.73 17.13
CA GLY A 84 -12.04 4.56 17.86
C GLY A 84 -13.27 3.86 17.25
N SER A 85 -13.80 4.32 16.13
CA SER A 85 -14.93 3.65 15.44
C SER A 85 -14.55 2.30 14.83
N VAL A 86 -13.27 2.09 14.54
CA VAL A 86 -12.73 0.84 14.03
C VAL A 86 -11.73 0.31 15.05
N PRO A 87 -11.89 -0.93 15.57
CA PRO A 87 -10.98 -1.46 16.59
C PRO A 87 -9.63 -1.92 16.01
N ALA A 88 -9.64 -2.41 14.76
CA ALA A 88 -8.44 -2.84 14.04
C ALA A 88 -8.72 -2.91 12.53
N LEU A 89 -7.68 -2.75 11.73
CA LEU A 89 -7.70 -2.94 10.28
C LEU A 89 -7.22 -4.35 9.92
N SER A 90 -7.74 -4.92 8.83
CA SER A 90 -7.28 -6.20 8.30
C SER A 90 -6.50 -5.99 7.01
N LEU A 91 -5.24 -6.44 6.98
CA LEU A 91 -4.41 -6.38 5.77
C LEU A 91 -4.59 -7.65 4.95
N VAL A 92 -4.97 -7.45 3.69
CA VAL A 92 -5.22 -8.50 2.69
C VAL A 92 -4.45 -8.21 1.40
N GLY A 93 -4.36 -9.20 0.51
CA GLY A 93 -3.59 -9.11 -0.73
C GLY A 93 -2.09 -9.34 -0.54
N GLY A 94 -1.30 -9.19 -1.62
CA GLY A 94 0.12 -9.57 -1.62
C GLY A 94 0.96 -8.93 -0.49
N GLY A 95 0.63 -7.70 -0.09
CA GLY A 95 1.28 -6.99 1.02
C GLY A 95 1.11 -7.65 2.39
N ALA A 96 0.07 -8.47 2.59
CA ALA A 96 -0.18 -9.19 3.85
C ALA A 96 0.92 -10.22 4.18
N ARG A 97 1.73 -10.61 3.19
CA ARG A 97 2.89 -11.50 3.38
C ARG A 97 4.08 -10.81 4.05
N SER A 98 4.13 -9.47 4.05
CA SER A 98 5.26 -8.69 4.55
C SER A 98 5.02 -8.19 5.99
N PRO A 99 5.76 -8.72 6.99
CA PRO A 99 5.64 -8.26 8.38
C PRO A 99 6.08 -6.81 8.54
N LEU A 100 7.12 -6.40 7.79
CA LEU A 100 7.66 -5.05 7.79
C LEU A 100 6.60 -4.05 7.32
N TRP A 101 5.91 -4.39 6.22
CA TRP A 101 4.86 -3.55 5.67
C TRP A 101 3.66 -3.44 6.62
N ALA A 102 3.23 -4.56 7.21
CA ALA A 102 2.12 -4.59 8.15
C ALA A 102 2.42 -3.70 9.38
N GLN A 103 3.63 -3.77 9.93
CA GLN A 103 4.05 -2.91 11.04
C GLN A 103 4.10 -1.44 10.63
N LEU A 104 4.69 -1.13 9.48
CA LEU A 104 4.76 0.25 8.98
C LEU A 104 3.36 0.86 8.78
N LEU A 105 2.42 0.10 8.23
CA LEU A 105 1.04 0.55 8.09
C LEU A 105 0.38 0.81 9.45
N ALA A 106 0.58 -0.07 10.44
CA ALA A 106 0.07 0.16 11.79
C ALA A 106 0.61 1.46 12.39
N ASP A 107 1.92 1.70 12.21
CA ASP A 107 2.59 2.90 12.71
C ASP A 107 2.11 4.19 11.99
N VAL A 108 1.94 4.14 10.66
CA VAL A 108 1.56 5.29 9.83
C VAL A 108 0.07 5.63 9.92
N LEU A 109 -0.78 4.61 10.07
CA LEU A 109 -2.24 4.77 10.26
C LEU A 109 -2.60 5.09 11.71
N ASP A 110 -1.68 4.86 12.64
CA ASP A 110 -1.91 4.90 14.08
C ASP A 110 -3.10 4.02 14.52
N MET A 111 -3.16 2.81 13.96
CA MET A 111 -4.25 1.86 14.16
C MET A 111 -3.73 0.42 14.29
N PRO A 112 -4.31 -0.41 15.18
CA PRO A 112 -4.00 -1.84 15.21
C PRO A 112 -4.30 -2.49 13.87
N LEU A 113 -3.40 -3.37 13.42
CA LEU A 113 -3.52 -4.05 12.14
C LEU A 113 -3.35 -5.56 12.30
N HIS A 114 -4.25 -6.31 11.69
CA HIS A 114 -4.31 -7.75 11.72
C HIS A 114 -3.99 -8.36 10.36
N THR A 115 -3.35 -9.51 10.37
CA THR A 115 -3.24 -10.39 9.20
C THR A 115 -3.97 -11.69 9.48
N HIS A 116 -4.44 -12.34 8.42
CA HIS A 116 -5.21 -13.59 8.51
C HIS A 116 -4.50 -14.70 7.72
N PRO A 117 -4.68 -15.98 8.09
CA PRO A 117 -4.18 -17.08 7.28
C PRO A 117 -4.76 -17.01 5.86
N GLY A 118 -3.90 -17.04 4.84
CA GLY A 118 -4.32 -16.90 3.44
C GLY A 118 -4.85 -15.51 3.08
N GLY A 119 -4.56 -14.48 3.90
CA GLY A 119 -5.03 -13.11 3.67
C GLY A 119 -4.60 -12.52 2.32
N GLU A 120 -3.52 -13.03 1.73
CA GLU A 120 -3.09 -12.70 0.37
C GLU A 120 -4.10 -13.07 -0.71
N ALA A 121 -4.96 -14.06 -0.43
CA ALA A 121 -6.04 -14.54 -1.29
C ALA A 121 -7.42 -14.03 -0.83
N GLY A 122 -7.49 -12.96 -0.03
CA GLY A 122 -8.75 -12.45 0.55
C GLY A 122 -9.85 -12.16 -0.49
N GLY A 123 -9.49 -11.67 -1.68
CA GLY A 123 -10.45 -11.46 -2.77
C GLY A 123 -11.07 -12.76 -3.30
N ALA A 124 -10.27 -13.82 -3.43
CA ALA A 124 -10.75 -15.13 -3.84
C ALA A 124 -11.65 -15.77 -2.78
N LEU A 125 -11.32 -15.60 -1.50
CA LEU A 125 -12.17 -16.04 -0.38
C LEU A 125 -13.53 -15.33 -0.41
N GLY A 126 -13.54 -14.02 -0.63
CA GLY A 126 -14.78 -13.25 -0.78
C GLY A 126 -15.65 -13.75 -1.93
N ALA A 127 -15.06 -13.96 -3.11
CA ALA A 127 -15.77 -14.51 -4.27
C ALA A 127 -16.35 -15.92 -4.00
N ALA A 128 -15.59 -16.80 -3.35
CA ALA A 128 -16.06 -18.14 -2.97
C ALA A 128 -17.23 -18.07 -1.99
N ARG A 129 -17.19 -17.17 -1.01
CA ARG A 129 -18.28 -16.94 -0.05
C ARG A 129 -19.55 -16.42 -0.72
N LEU A 130 -19.44 -15.50 -1.67
CA LEU A 130 -20.58 -15.03 -2.46
C LEU A 130 -21.22 -16.18 -3.27
N GLY A 131 -20.41 -17.04 -3.89
CA GLY A 131 -20.92 -18.23 -4.58
C GLY A 131 -21.62 -19.21 -3.63
N TRP A 132 -21.10 -19.39 -2.43
CA TRP A 132 -21.72 -20.24 -1.42
C TRP A 132 -23.06 -19.66 -0.93
N LEU A 133 -23.14 -18.36 -0.66
CA LEU A 133 -24.39 -17.69 -0.30
C LEU A 133 -25.46 -17.88 -1.39
N ALA A 134 -25.09 -17.68 -2.66
CA ALA A 134 -26.01 -17.90 -3.78
C ALA A 134 -26.55 -19.34 -3.82
N HIS A 135 -25.67 -20.33 -3.64
CA HIS A 135 -26.06 -21.73 -3.60
C HIS A 135 -27.01 -22.06 -2.43
N LEU A 136 -26.76 -21.50 -1.24
CA LEU A 136 -27.66 -21.69 -0.09
C LEU A 136 -29.04 -21.07 -0.34
N GLY A 137 -29.09 -19.92 -1.01
CA GLY A 137 -30.34 -19.30 -1.44
C GLY A 137 -31.13 -20.18 -2.41
N GLU A 138 -30.46 -20.85 -3.36
CA GLU A 138 -31.10 -21.84 -4.26
C GLU A 138 -31.67 -23.05 -3.49
N GLN A 139 -31.07 -23.42 -2.36
CA GLN A 139 -31.55 -24.48 -1.47
C GLN A 139 -32.67 -24.01 -0.52
N GLY A 140 -33.11 -22.75 -0.61
CA GLY A 140 -34.15 -22.17 0.23
C GLY A 140 -33.72 -21.89 1.67
N VAL A 141 -32.41 -21.79 1.93
CA VAL A 141 -31.90 -21.35 3.24
C VAL A 141 -32.19 -19.86 3.42
N ASP A 142 -32.68 -19.49 4.60
CA ASP A 142 -32.93 -18.09 4.96
C ASP A 142 -31.64 -17.25 4.90
N GLU A 143 -31.75 -16.01 4.43
CA GLU A 143 -30.62 -15.10 4.20
C GLU A 143 -29.82 -14.86 5.48
N VAL A 144 -30.49 -14.61 6.61
CA VAL A 144 -29.83 -14.35 7.90
C VAL A 144 -29.06 -15.58 8.35
N GLN A 145 -29.63 -16.77 8.15
CA GLN A 145 -28.96 -18.02 8.48
C GLN A 145 -27.76 -18.30 7.57
N ALA A 146 -27.89 -18.03 6.27
CA ALA A 146 -26.80 -18.20 5.29
C ALA A 146 -25.64 -17.25 5.60
N GLU A 147 -25.93 -15.97 5.89
CA GLU A 147 -24.92 -15.00 6.30
C GLU A 147 -24.22 -15.40 7.60
N ALA A 148 -24.97 -15.82 8.62
CA ALA A 148 -24.38 -16.25 9.90
C ALA A 148 -23.42 -17.45 9.73
N LEU A 149 -23.70 -18.34 8.76
CA LEU A 149 -22.85 -19.48 8.45
C LEU A 149 -21.61 -19.08 7.63
N VAL A 150 -21.77 -18.23 6.62
CA VAL A 150 -20.74 -17.97 5.60
C VAL A 150 -19.89 -16.74 5.91
N CYS A 151 -20.48 -15.66 6.41
CA CYS A 151 -19.85 -14.36 6.64
C CYS A 151 -19.12 -14.28 7.99
N THR A 152 -18.44 -15.36 8.37
CA THR A 152 -17.68 -15.41 9.63
C THR A 152 -16.33 -14.71 9.50
N ALA A 153 -15.92 -14.03 10.57
CA ALA A 153 -14.61 -13.39 10.63
C ALA A 153 -13.49 -14.46 10.59
N PRO A 154 -12.53 -14.37 9.67
CA PRO A 154 -11.39 -15.29 9.65
C PRO A 154 -10.54 -15.13 10.92
N PRO A 155 -9.89 -16.20 11.40
CA PRO A 155 -9.01 -16.12 12.56
C PRO A 155 -7.87 -15.13 12.31
N VAL A 156 -7.45 -14.42 13.34
CA VAL A 156 -6.28 -13.53 13.28
C VAL A 156 -5.01 -14.37 13.37
N ALA A 157 -4.14 -14.26 12.38
CA ALA A 157 -2.81 -14.89 12.37
C ALA A 157 -1.81 -14.08 13.18
N ARG A 158 -1.74 -12.76 12.94
CA ARG A 158 -0.81 -11.86 13.63
C ARG A 158 -1.43 -10.49 13.86
N ARG A 159 -0.98 -9.84 14.92
CA ARG A 159 -1.36 -8.47 15.31
C ARG A 159 -0.14 -7.57 15.28
N PHE A 160 -0.33 -6.36 14.81
CA PHE A 160 0.68 -5.30 14.74
C PHE A 160 0.08 -4.07 15.41
N GLU A 161 0.69 -3.67 16.53
CA GLU A 161 0.28 -2.49 17.28
C GLU A 161 1.11 -1.28 16.80
N PRO A 162 0.50 -0.09 16.70
CA PRO A 162 1.26 1.13 16.41
C PRO A 162 2.36 1.33 17.45
N ARG A 163 3.55 1.72 16.99
CA ARG A 163 4.70 2.01 17.86
C ARG A 163 4.80 3.52 18.09
N PRO A 164 4.45 4.04 19.29
CA PRO A 164 4.43 5.48 19.53
C PRO A 164 5.80 6.16 19.33
N ALA A 165 6.89 5.42 19.56
CA ALA A 165 8.25 5.91 19.38
C ALA A 165 8.59 6.28 17.92
N GLU A 166 7.92 5.67 16.94
CA GLU A 166 8.17 5.89 15.51
C GLU A 166 7.39 7.09 14.95
N GLN A 167 6.28 7.44 15.61
CA GLN A 167 5.33 8.46 15.11
C GLN A 167 5.97 9.82 14.82
N PRO A 168 6.87 10.38 15.66
CA PRO A 168 7.46 11.68 15.36
C PRO A 168 8.25 11.70 14.04
N ALA A 169 9.03 10.64 13.79
CA ALA A 169 9.83 10.52 12.56
C ALA A 169 8.94 10.32 11.33
N LEU A 170 7.95 9.43 11.44
CA LEU A 170 6.99 9.16 10.37
C LEU A 170 6.14 10.40 10.04
N ALA A 171 5.66 11.13 11.06
CA ALA A 171 4.89 12.35 10.88
C ALA A 171 5.70 13.43 10.15
N ALA A 172 6.98 13.62 10.50
CA ALA A 172 7.85 14.57 9.81
C ALA A 172 8.05 14.19 8.33
N ARG A 173 8.21 12.89 8.03
CA ARG A 173 8.35 12.39 6.66
C ARG A 173 7.04 12.51 5.87
N GLN A 174 5.90 12.21 6.49
CA GLN A 174 4.58 12.36 5.89
C GLN A 174 4.24 13.84 5.59
N GLN A 175 4.65 14.77 6.44
CA GLN A 175 4.50 16.21 6.18
C GLN A 175 5.28 16.62 4.92
N ARG A 176 6.51 16.10 4.73
CA ARG A 176 7.30 16.33 3.53
C ARG A 176 6.64 15.72 2.29
N PHE A 177 6.12 14.51 2.40
CA PHE A 177 5.34 13.84 1.34
C PHE A 177 4.15 14.71 0.88
N ALA A 178 3.34 15.19 1.82
CA ALA A 178 2.18 16.04 1.52
C ALA A 178 2.58 17.42 0.97
N ALA A 179 3.66 18.01 1.48
CA ALA A 179 4.19 19.26 0.95
C ALA A 179 4.70 19.11 -0.49
N LEU A 180 5.41 18.01 -0.78
CA LEU A 180 5.94 17.70 -2.10
C LEU A 180 4.81 17.54 -3.12
N TYR A 181 3.76 16.77 -2.79
CA TYR A 181 2.61 16.63 -3.68
C TYR A 181 1.98 17.99 -4.01
N ARG A 182 1.69 18.82 -2.99
CA ARG A 182 1.12 20.16 -3.20
C ARG A 182 2.00 21.07 -4.05
N ALA A 183 3.32 21.01 -3.85
CA ALA A 183 4.27 21.83 -4.62
C ALA A 183 4.35 21.40 -6.09
N LEU A 184 4.23 20.10 -6.36
CA LEU A 184 4.30 19.55 -7.72
C LEU A 184 2.96 19.54 -8.45
N GLN A 185 1.84 19.63 -7.73
CA GLN A 185 0.50 19.60 -8.31
C GLN A 185 0.30 20.58 -9.50
N PRO A 186 0.78 21.84 -9.48
CA PRO A 186 0.63 22.75 -10.62
C PRO A 186 1.45 22.35 -11.85
N LEU A 187 2.45 21.48 -11.68
CA LEU A 187 3.33 20.98 -12.75
C LEU A 187 2.84 19.63 -13.31
N MET A 188 1.92 18.97 -12.60
CA MET A 188 1.34 17.71 -13.04
C MET A 188 0.43 17.96 -14.23
N GLY A 189 0.64 17.20 -15.29
CA GLY A 189 -0.04 17.33 -16.57
C GLY A 189 0.33 16.18 -17.48
N VAL A 190 -0.18 16.18 -18.71
CA VAL A 190 0.19 15.15 -19.69
C VAL A 190 1.65 15.36 -20.07
N LEU A 191 2.55 14.53 -19.53
CA LEU A 191 3.89 14.43 -20.09
C LEU A 191 3.75 13.91 -21.52
N PRO A 192 4.50 14.46 -22.49
CA PRO A 192 4.58 13.86 -23.80
C PRO A 192 5.11 12.43 -23.62
N VAL A 193 4.25 11.43 -23.86
CA VAL A 193 4.70 10.05 -23.97
C VAL A 193 5.56 10.00 -25.23
N PRO A 194 6.85 9.61 -25.16
CA PRO A 194 7.61 9.39 -26.36
C PRO A 194 6.84 8.38 -27.22
N ALA A 195 6.56 8.72 -28.47
CA ALA A 195 5.96 7.78 -29.41
C ALA A 195 6.79 6.49 -29.32
N ALA A 196 6.16 5.41 -28.84
CA ALA A 196 6.83 4.12 -28.74
C ALA A 196 7.54 3.88 -30.06
N ALA A 197 8.87 3.65 -30.00
CA ALA A 197 9.69 3.43 -31.18
C ALA A 197 8.95 2.46 -32.09
N ALA A 198 8.48 2.98 -33.22
CA ALA A 198 7.73 2.23 -34.20
C ALA A 198 8.52 0.95 -34.44
N ARG A 199 7.89 -0.19 -34.15
CA ARG A 199 8.44 -1.50 -34.47
C ARG A 199 8.86 -1.43 -35.93
N ALA A 200 10.16 -1.59 -36.17
CA ALA A 200 10.69 -1.63 -37.51
C ALA A 200 10.06 -2.84 -38.20
N ASP A 201 9.12 -2.55 -39.09
CA ASP A 201 8.72 -3.42 -40.18
C ASP A 201 9.96 -3.68 -41.04
N HIS A 202 10.66 -4.79 -40.77
CA HIS A 202 11.54 -5.43 -41.73
C HIS A 202 11.38 -6.95 -41.59
N LEU A 203 10.28 -7.45 -42.16
CA LEU A 203 10.29 -8.78 -42.76
C LEU A 203 10.91 -8.62 -44.15
N GLY A 204 12.13 -9.17 -44.28
CA GLY A 204 12.66 -9.60 -45.57
C GLY A 204 12.18 -11.01 -45.93
#